data_AF-A0A357YTH6-F1
#
_entry.id   AF-A0A357YTH6-F1
#
_cell.length_a   1.000
_cell.length_b   1.000
_cell.length_c   1.000
_cell.angle_alpha   90.00
_cell.angle_beta   90.00
_cell.angle_gamma   90.00
#
_symmetry.space_group_name_H-M   'P 1'
#
loop_
_entity.id
_entity.type
_entity.pdbx_description
1 polymer ?
#
loop_
_entity_poly.entity_id
_entity_poly.type
_entity_poly.pdbx_seq_one_letter_code
_entity_poly.pdbx_strand_id
1 'polypeptide(L)'
;MEEDLKIKFDQQTKDIYSAIGEFAVQFEHVCHYLKLIIMTILAKEGLTKERVLHVLLADYTAEPLRGLALSLLNETQDLSQADKNIVKWILNQVQTLTGKRNDVIHGTWFIGWAHHEDKEFKDAPGIKFHKNKNGASTKIFKWEKEDFSTLTAEAVNLWNLLARLNGCLAGNFQIEKNFVVSPKGEIKLPKKMYE
;
A
#
# COMPACT_ATOMS: atom_id res chain seq x y z
N MET A 1 35.77 20.04 6.09
CA MET A 1 34.60 20.93 5.95
C MET A 1 33.86 20.68 4.64
N GLU A 2 34.51 20.82 3.48
CA GLU A 2 33.87 20.51 2.18
C GLU A 2 33.63 18.99 2.00
N GLU A 3 34.58 18.16 2.43
CA GLU A 3 34.45 16.69 2.44
C GLU A 3 33.28 16.21 3.33
N ASP A 4 33.16 16.75 4.55
CA ASP A 4 32.10 16.37 5.50
C ASP A 4 30.71 16.71 4.96
N LEU A 5 30.59 17.85 4.29
CA LEU A 5 29.34 18.30 3.67
C LEU A 5 28.95 17.40 2.50
N LYS A 6 29.92 16.99 1.68
CA LYS A 6 29.71 16.04 0.58
C LYS A 6 29.26 14.67 1.09
N ILE A 7 29.93 14.14 2.13
CA ILE A 7 29.53 12.87 2.76
C ILE A 7 28.09 12.95 3.28
N LYS A 8 27.73 14.07 3.93
CA LYS A 8 26.37 14.30 4.43
C LYS A 8 25.34 14.37 3.29
N PHE A 9 25.65 15.09 2.22
CA PHE A 9 24.82 15.18 1.01
C PHE A 9 24.55 13.80 0.40
N ASP A 10 25.61 13.01 0.19
CA ASP A 10 25.52 11.68 -0.40
C ASP A 10 24.69 10.75 0.49
N GLN A 11 24.91 10.80 1.81
CA GLN A 11 24.20 9.95 2.77
C GLN A 11 22.71 10.31 2.86
N GLN A 12 22.35 11.58 2.99
CA GLN A 12 20.94 12.00 3.12
C GLN A 12 20.16 11.74 1.82
N THR A 13 20.77 12.00 0.66
CA THR A 13 20.18 11.70 -0.65
C THR A 13 19.93 10.20 -0.81
N LYS A 14 20.93 9.36 -0.47
CA LYS A 14 20.82 7.91 -0.51
C LYS A 14 19.73 7.38 0.41
N ASP A 15 19.60 7.94 1.61
CA ASP A 15 18.59 7.57 2.58
C ASP A 15 17.16 7.80 2.06
N ILE A 16 16.93 8.93 1.38
CA ILE A 16 15.62 9.24 0.77
C ILE A 16 15.31 8.25 -0.35
N TYR A 17 16.24 8.01 -1.28
CA TYR A 17 16.03 7.03 -2.36
C TYR A 17 15.77 5.62 -1.81
N SER A 18 16.48 5.24 -0.75
CA SER A 18 16.29 3.95 -0.07
C SER A 18 14.89 3.85 0.53
N ALA A 19 14.42 4.91 1.21
CA ALA A 19 13.07 4.93 1.79
C ALA A 19 11.96 4.88 0.73
N ILE A 20 12.12 5.55 -0.41
CA ILE A 20 11.21 5.45 -1.56
C ILE A 20 11.17 4.02 -2.10
N GLY A 21 12.33 3.40 -2.29
CA GLY A 21 12.44 2.03 -2.78
C GLY A 21 11.81 1.01 -1.82
N GLU A 22 12.06 1.17 -0.52
CA GLU A 22 11.47 0.32 0.52
C GLU A 22 9.94 0.41 0.52
N PHE A 23 9.38 1.62 0.47
CA PHE A 23 7.94 1.81 0.36
C PHE A 23 7.38 1.15 -0.90
N ALA A 24 8.02 1.32 -2.06
CA ALA A 24 7.58 0.71 -3.32
C ALA A 24 7.50 -0.82 -3.22
N VAL A 25 8.53 -1.46 -2.65
CA VAL A 25 8.57 -2.91 -2.44
C VAL A 25 7.46 -3.35 -1.47
N GLN A 26 7.30 -2.67 -0.33
CA GLN A 26 6.25 -3.01 0.63
C GLN A 26 4.83 -2.83 0.06
N PHE A 27 4.63 -1.85 -0.82
CA PHE A 27 3.36 -1.70 -1.53
C PHE A 27 3.09 -2.84 -2.52
N GLU A 28 4.10 -3.40 -3.16
CA GLU A 28 3.90 -4.57 -4.03
C GLU A 28 3.45 -5.81 -3.25
N HIS A 29 3.81 -5.95 -1.97
CA HIS A 29 3.23 -6.98 -1.10
C HIS A 29 1.72 -6.77 -0.89
N VAL A 30 1.23 -5.54 -0.82
CA VAL A 30 -0.23 -5.24 -0.79
C VAL A 30 -0.89 -5.78 -2.06
N CYS A 31 -0.29 -5.52 -3.24
CA CYS A 31 -0.79 -6.02 -4.52
C CYS A 31 -0.77 -7.55 -4.58
N HIS A 32 0.32 -8.16 -4.11
CA HIS A 32 0.46 -9.62 -4.05
C HIS A 32 -0.66 -10.26 -3.22
N TYR A 33 -0.95 -9.74 -2.02
CA TYR A 33 -2.02 -10.31 -1.19
C TYR A 33 -3.42 -10.09 -1.76
N LEU A 34 -3.67 -9.02 -2.52
CA LEU A 34 -4.92 -8.90 -3.28
C LEU A 34 -5.05 -10.00 -4.34
N LYS A 35 -3.96 -10.32 -5.05
CA LYS A 35 -3.93 -11.44 -6.01
C LYS A 35 -4.22 -12.76 -5.29
N LEU A 36 -3.60 -13.01 -4.14
CA LEU A 36 -3.86 -14.22 -3.35
C LEU A 36 -5.33 -14.32 -2.92
N ILE A 37 -5.94 -13.23 -2.44
CA ILE A 37 -7.36 -13.21 -2.07
C ILE A 37 -8.23 -13.60 -3.27
N ILE A 38 -8.00 -12.99 -4.43
CA ILE A 38 -8.74 -13.30 -5.66
C ILE A 38 -8.56 -14.77 -6.04
N MET A 39 -7.32 -15.27 -6.03
CA MET A 39 -7.01 -16.66 -6.34
C MET A 39 -7.68 -17.63 -5.38
N THR A 40 -7.69 -17.33 -4.07
CA THR A 40 -8.36 -18.15 -3.05
C THR A 40 -9.86 -18.21 -3.29
N ILE A 41 -10.51 -17.08 -3.61
CA ILE A 41 -11.94 -17.07 -3.92
C ILE A 41 -12.23 -17.91 -5.17
N LEU A 42 -11.50 -17.67 -6.26
CA LEU A 42 -11.71 -18.39 -7.53
C LEU A 42 -11.42 -19.89 -7.42
N ALA A 43 -10.43 -20.28 -6.62
CA ALA A 43 -10.13 -21.69 -6.35
C ALA A 43 -11.29 -22.40 -5.63
N LYS A 44 -11.97 -21.72 -4.69
CA LYS A 44 -13.17 -22.26 -4.03
C LYS A 44 -14.34 -22.42 -4.98
N GLU A 45 -14.46 -21.55 -5.98
CA GLU A 45 -15.43 -21.66 -7.08
C GLU A 45 -15.01 -22.68 -8.16
N GLY A 46 -13.94 -23.46 -7.92
CA GLY A 46 -13.50 -24.55 -8.79
C GLY A 46 -12.43 -24.19 -9.82
N LEU A 47 -12.00 -22.93 -9.91
CA LEU A 47 -10.89 -22.53 -10.78
C LEU A 47 -9.53 -22.80 -10.10
N THR A 48 -9.10 -24.05 -10.11
CA THR A 48 -7.90 -24.50 -9.38
C THR A 48 -6.60 -24.43 -10.19
N LYS A 49 -6.68 -24.15 -11.50
CA LYS A 49 -5.49 -24.04 -12.37
C LYS A 49 -4.75 -22.73 -12.13
N GLU A 50 -3.81 -22.75 -11.18
CA GLU A 50 -3.02 -21.57 -10.76
C GLU A 50 -2.37 -20.81 -11.93
N ARG A 51 -1.82 -21.51 -12.93
CA ARG A 51 -1.23 -20.85 -14.12
C ARG A 51 -2.25 -20.00 -14.90
N VAL A 52 -3.51 -20.43 -14.98
CA VAL A 52 -4.57 -19.65 -15.62
C VAL A 52 -4.85 -18.40 -14.79
N LEU A 53 -4.93 -18.54 -13.46
CA LEU A 53 -5.11 -17.40 -12.56
C LEU A 53 -3.96 -16.39 -12.67
N HIS A 54 -2.72 -16.85 -12.77
CA HIS A 54 -1.56 -15.98 -12.96
C HIS A 54 -1.64 -15.19 -14.27
N VAL A 55 -2.06 -15.81 -15.37
CA VAL A 55 -2.27 -15.11 -16.65
C VAL A 55 -3.38 -14.07 -16.52
N LEU A 56 -4.49 -14.40 -15.87
CA LEU A 56 -5.61 -13.48 -15.68
C LEU A 56 -5.25 -12.25 -14.83
N LEU A 57 -4.31 -12.39 -13.88
CA LEU A 57 -3.96 -11.34 -12.93
C LEU A 57 -2.60 -10.68 -13.20
N ALA A 58 -1.93 -11.02 -14.31
CA ALA A 58 -0.57 -10.58 -14.60
C ALA A 58 -0.47 -9.04 -14.64
N ASP A 59 -1.34 -8.40 -15.41
CA ASP A 59 -1.29 -6.96 -15.71
C ASP A 59 -2.10 -6.09 -14.74
N TYR A 60 -2.74 -6.70 -13.74
CA TYR A 60 -3.55 -5.97 -12.79
C TYR A 60 -2.69 -5.28 -11.73
N THR A 61 -2.90 -3.98 -11.60
CA THR A 61 -2.33 -3.12 -10.57
C THR A 61 -3.28 -2.97 -9.38
N ALA A 62 -2.86 -2.25 -8.33
CA ALA A 62 -3.59 -2.16 -7.06
C ALA A 62 -5.09 -1.84 -7.18
N GLU A 63 -5.49 -0.87 -8.01
CA GLU A 63 -6.89 -0.44 -8.11
C GLU A 63 -7.79 -1.47 -8.83
N PRO A 64 -7.42 -1.99 -10.02
CA PRO A 64 -8.13 -3.13 -10.61
C PRO A 64 -8.19 -4.36 -9.69
N LEU A 65 -7.10 -4.70 -9.00
CA LEU A 65 -7.07 -5.82 -8.03
C LEU A 65 -8.05 -5.58 -6.88
N ARG A 66 -8.06 -4.38 -6.29
CA ARG A 66 -8.97 -4.00 -5.22
C ARG A 66 -10.43 -4.10 -5.65
N GLY A 67 -10.75 -3.57 -6.84
CA GLY A 67 -12.10 -3.62 -7.41
C GLY A 67 -12.58 -5.05 -7.68
N LEU A 68 -11.70 -5.88 -8.25
CA LEU A 68 -12.00 -7.29 -8.51
C LEU A 68 -12.19 -8.08 -7.20
N ALA A 69 -11.29 -7.90 -6.22
CA ALA A 69 -11.41 -8.57 -4.92
C ALA A 69 -12.72 -8.21 -4.21
N LEU A 70 -13.12 -6.92 -4.19
CA LEU A 70 -14.39 -6.49 -3.62
C LEU A 70 -15.59 -7.13 -4.35
N SER A 71 -15.56 -7.13 -5.68
CA SER A 71 -16.66 -7.66 -6.49
C SER A 71 -16.82 -9.16 -6.27
N LEU A 72 -15.73 -9.92 -6.26
CA LEU A 72 -15.75 -11.35 -5.99
C LEU A 72 -16.23 -11.66 -4.56
N LEU A 73 -15.75 -10.91 -3.55
CA LEU A 73 -16.21 -11.11 -2.18
C LEU A 73 -17.72 -10.89 -2.02
N ASN A 74 -18.28 -9.89 -2.71
CA ASN A 74 -19.72 -9.62 -2.65
C ASN A 74 -20.56 -10.66 -3.40
N GLU A 75 -20.01 -11.26 -4.45
CA GLU A 75 -20.73 -12.22 -5.29
C GLU A 75 -20.69 -13.65 -4.70
N THR A 76 -19.55 -14.05 -4.14
CA THR A 76 -19.32 -15.46 -3.78
C THR A 76 -19.33 -15.75 -2.28
N GLN A 77 -19.17 -14.74 -1.43
CA GLN A 77 -19.10 -14.95 0.02
C GLN A 77 -20.36 -14.43 0.71
N ASP A 78 -20.99 -15.27 1.53
CA ASP A 78 -22.08 -14.87 2.41
C ASP A 78 -21.52 -14.21 3.69
N LEU A 79 -21.10 -12.95 3.55
CA LEU A 79 -20.48 -12.19 4.63
C LEU A 79 -21.52 -11.57 5.57
N SER A 80 -21.26 -11.68 6.87
CA SER A 80 -22.01 -10.94 7.89
C SER A 80 -21.86 -9.42 7.69
N GLN A 81 -22.74 -8.62 8.30
CA GLN A 81 -22.59 -7.15 8.22
C GLN A 81 -21.28 -6.66 8.85
N ALA A 82 -20.81 -7.33 9.90
CA ALA A 82 -19.53 -7.02 10.53
C ALA A 82 -18.34 -7.36 9.61
N ASP A 83 -18.38 -8.53 8.97
CA ASP A 83 -17.37 -8.95 8.00
C ASP A 83 -17.31 -7.98 6.80
N LYS A 84 -18.48 -7.57 6.28
CA LYS A 84 -18.58 -6.56 5.22
C LYS A 84 -17.93 -5.24 5.62
N ASN A 85 -18.15 -4.79 6.86
CA ASN A 85 -17.54 -3.56 7.36
C ASN A 85 -16.01 -3.66 7.45
N ILE A 86 -15.49 -4.80 7.92
CA ILE A 86 -14.05 -5.07 8.01
C ILE A 86 -13.42 -5.09 6.61
N VAL A 87 -13.97 -5.88 5.70
CA VAL A 87 -13.49 -5.99 4.30
C VAL A 87 -13.50 -4.62 3.63
N LYS A 88 -14.63 -3.89 3.72
CA LYS A 88 -14.75 -2.56 3.13
C LYS A 88 -13.71 -1.59 3.71
N TRP A 89 -13.48 -1.63 5.01
CA TRP A 89 -12.47 -0.79 5.64
C TRP A 89 -11.06 -1.11 5.10
N ILE A 90 -10.68 -2.39 5.06
CA ILE A 90 -9.36 -2.83 4.56
C ILE A 90 -9.17 -2.41 3.11
N LEU A 91 -10.16 -2.64 2.24
CA LEU A 91 -10.06 -2.28 0.83
C LEU A 91 -10.07 -0.75 0.62
N ASN A 92 -10.72 0.03 1.49
CA ASN A 92 -10.61 1.49 1.46
C ASN A 92 -9.20 1.98 1.85
N GLN A 93 -8.51 1.27 2.76
CA GLN A 93 -7.10 1.56 3.05
C GLN A 93 -6.21 1.26 1.84
N VAL A 94 -6.47 0.19 1.09
CA VAL A 94 -5.78 -0.08 -0.19
C VAL A 94 -5.97 1.08 -1.16
N GLN A 95 -7.20 1.56 -1.34
CA GLN A 95 -7.48 2.70 -2.22
C GLN A 95 -6.72 3.96 -1.78
N THR A 96 -6.74 4.25 -0.47
CA THR A 96 -6.05 5.42 0.11
C THR A 96 -4.54 5.33 -0.11
N LEU A 97 -3.94 4.19 0.22
CA LEU A 97 -2.50 3.97 0.05
C LEU A 97 -2.10 3.94 -1.43
N THR A 98 -2.96 3.44 -2.32
CA THR A 98 -2.75 3.50 -3.78
C THR A 98 -2.65 4.94 -4.27
N GLY A 99 -3.49 5.85 -3.74
CA GLY A 99 -3.39 7.28 -4.01
C GLY A 99 -2.02 7.85 -3.60
N LYS A 100 -1.58 7.55 -2.37
CA LYS A 100 -0.26 7.96 -1.87
C LYS A 100 0.89 7.36 -2.68
N ARG A 101 0.81 6.08 -3.04
CA ARG A 101 1.78 5.40 -3.92
C ARG A 101 1.87 6.06 -5.28
N ASN A 102 0.73 6.44 -5.87
CA ASN A 102 0.73 7.14 -7.15
C ASN A 102 1.37 8.52 -7.03
N ASP A 103 1.31 9.18 -5.88
CA ASP A 103 2.04 10.44 -5.66
C ASP A 103 3.55 10.19 -5.57
N VAL A 104 3.98 9.15 -4.86
CA VAL A 104 5.41 8.76 -4.76
C VAL A 104 5.99 8.34 -6.11
N ILE A 105 5.35 7.40 -6.80
CA ILE A 105 5.92 6.77 -8.00
C ILE A 105 5.78 7.66 -9.25
N HIS A 106 4.73 8.49 -9.32
CA HIS A 106 4.49 9.35 -10.48
C HIS A 106 4.76 10.84 -10.21
N GLY A 107 5.30 11.17 -9.04
CA GLY A 107 5.86 12.49 -8.77
C GLY A 107 7.23 12.66 -9.43
N THR A 108 7.54 13.87 -9.89
CA THR A 108 8.89 14.26 -10.27
C THR A 108 9.58 14.78 -9.01
N TRP A 109 10.62 14.08 -8.57
CA TRP A 109 11.38 14.39 -7.36
C TRP A 109 12.73 15.03 -7.71
N PHE A 110 13.11 16.07 -6.97
CA PHE A 110 14.38 16.80 -7.13
C PHE A 110 15.31 16.48 -5.96
N ILE A 111 15.49 15.20 -5.66
CA ILE A 111 16.34 14.72 -4.56
C ILE A 111 17.81 14.93 -4.95
N GLY A 112 18.59 15.49 -4.03
CA GLY A 112 19.99 15.86 -4.29
C GLY A 112 20.15 17.16 -5.09
N TRP A 113 19.07 17.92 -5.29
CA TRP A 113 19.17 19.27 -5.85
C TRP A 113 19.40 20.23 -4.71
N ALA A 114 20.63 20.76 -4.61
CA ALA A 114 21.03 21.66 -3.54
C ALA A 114 21.83 22.84 -4.10
N HIS A 115 21.70 23.98 -3.43
CA HIS A 115 22.52 25.16 -3.64
C HIS A 115 23.84 25.04 -2.86
N HIS A 116 24.87 25.78 -3.28
CA HIS A 116 26.19 25.74 -2.64
C HIS A 116 26.20 26.23 -1.19
N GLU A 117 25.13 26.93 -0.77
CA GLU A 117 24.94 27.42 0.60
C GLU A 117 24.19 26.44 1.49
N ASP A 118 23.59 25.38 0.92
CA ASP A 118 22.80 24.42 1.66
C ASP A 118 23.66 23.54 2.58
N LYS A 119 23.17 23.32 3.80
CA LYS A 119 23.84 22.51 4.84
C LYS A 119 23.04 21.27 5.24
N GLU A 120 21.80 21.18 4.78
CA GLU A 120 20.86 20.10 5.05
C GLU A 120 20.21 19.66 3.74
N PHE A 121 20.14 18.36 3.53
CA PHE A 121 19.68 17.71 2.29
C PHE A 121 18.63 16.63 2.58
N LYS A 122 17.90 16.82 3.68
CA LYS A 122 16.86 15.89 4.17
C LYS A 122 15.53 16.02 3.42
N ASP A 123 15.33 17.12 2.71
CA ASP A 123 14.11 17.41 1.98
C ASP A 123 14.13 16.73 0.60
N ALA A 124 13.00 16.13 0.24
CA ALA A 124 12.66 15.61 -1.07
C ALA A 124 11.59 16.52 -1.69
N PRO A 125 11.99 17.66 -2.31
CA PRO A 125 11.05 18.49 -3.04
C PRO A 125 10.54 17.72 -4.27
N GLY A 126 9.25 17.83 -4.54
CA GLY A 126 8.64 17.16 -5.69
C GLY A 126 7.46 17.91 -6.27
N ILE A 127 7.14 17.61 -7.51
CA ILE A 127 5.96 18.12 -8.20
C ILE A 127 5.19 16.99 -8.87
N LYS A 128 3.87 17.12 -8.93
CA LYS A 128 3.02 16.25 -9.75
C LYS A 128 1.93 17.06 -10.42
N PHE A 129 1.86 16.97 -11.74
CA PHE A 129 0.76 17.53 -12.51
C PHE A 129 -0.48 16.66 -12.34
N HIS A 130 -1.61 17.30 -12.08
CA HIS A 130 -2.91 16.64 -12.03
C HIS A 130 -3.98 17.55 -12.64
N LYS A 131 -5.18 17.00 -12.80
CA LYS A 131 -6.36 17.75 -13.24
C LYS A 131 -7.35 17.86 -12.08
N ASN A 132 -8.02 18.98 -11.99
CA ASN A 132 -9.16 19.20 -11.10
C ASN A 132 -10.35 19.77 -11.91
N LYS A 133 -11.46 20.10 -11.22
CA LYS A 133 -12.66 20.64 -11.89
C LYS A 133 -12.43 21.97 -12.63
N ASN A 134 -11.35 22.69 -12.29
CA ASN A 134 -10.99 23.99 -12.85
C ASN A 134 -9.86 23.89 -13.88
N GLY A 135 -9.46 22.68 -14.31
CA GLY A 135 -8.42 22.45 -15.31
C GLY A 135 -7.13 21.86 -14.73
N ALA A 136 -5.98 22.30 -15.25
CA ALA A 136 -4.67 21.82 -14.84
C ALA A 136 -4.29 22.36 -13.45
N SER A 137 -3.68 21.51 -12.63
CA SER A 137 -3.23 21.86 -11.29
C SER A 137 -1.92 21.13 -10.94
N THR A 138 -1.11 21.75 -10.09
CA THR A 138 0.17 21.17 -9.63
C THR A 138 0.07 20.87 -8.16
N LYS A 139 0.42 19.64 -7.76
CA LYS A 139 0.66 19.27 -6.37
C LYS A 139 2.14 19.42 -6.10
N ILE A 140 2.49 20.18 -5.06
CA ILE A 140 3.87 20.40 -4.61
C ILE A 140 4.08 19.55 -3.37
N PHE A 141 5.20 18.87 -3.31
CA PHE A 141 5.63 18.05 -2.18
C PHE A 141 6.89 18.63 -1.55
N LYS A 142 6.98 18.50 -0.24
CA LYS A 142 8.18 18.71 0.54
C LYS A 142 8.19 17.63 1.62
N TRP A 143 8.72 16.46 1.27
CA TRP A 143 8.73 15.29 2.14
C TRP A 143 10.13 15.04 2.69
N GLU A 144 10.23 14.40 3.83
CA GLU A 144 11.47 13.91 4.40
C GLU A 144 11.49 12.36 4.36
N LYS A 145 12.62 11.76 4.72
CA LYS A 145 12.78 10.30 4.80
C LYS A 145 11.65 9.67 5.62
N GLU A 146 11.30 10.30 6.73
CA GLU A 146 10.31 9.85 7.71
C GLU A 146 8.90 9.77 7.14
N ASP A 147 8.55 10.62 6.17
CA ASP A 147 7.27 10.55 5.47
C ASP A 147 7.18 9.25 4.66
N PHE A 148 8.25 8.90 3.93
CA PHE A 148 8.32 7.64 3.18
C PHE A 148 8.33 6.43 4.13
N SER A 149 9.08 6.49 5.24
CA SER A 149 9.06 5.43 6.26
C SER A 149 7.68 5.23 6.88
N THR A 150 6.90 6.30 7.05
CA THR A 150 5.51 6.22 7.50
C THR A 150 4.64 5.47 6.49
N LEU A 151 4.79 5.76 5.19
CA LEU A 151 4.10 5.02 4.13
C LEU A 151 4.52 3.55 4.07
N THR A 152 5.80 3.25 4.28
CA THR A 152 6.30 1.89 4.40
C THR A 152 5.61 1.15 5.54
N ALA A 153 5.52 1.76 6.73
CA ALA A 153 4.83 1.16 7.87
C ALA A 153 3.32 0.97 7.61
N GLU A 154 2.67 1.92 6.93
CA GLU A 154 1.29 1.78 6.47
C GLU A 154 1.12 0.60 5.51
N ALA A 155 2.01 0.46 4.52
CA ALA A 155 2.00 -0.66 3.58
C ALA A 155 2.20 -2.00 4.28
N VAL A 156 3.14 -2.07 5.24
CA VAL A 156 3.39 -3.25 6.07
C VAL A 156 2.16 -3.66 6.86
N ASN A 157 1.56 -2.71 7.56
CA ASN A 157 0.35 -2.97 8.33
C ASN A 157 -0.78 -3.44 7.41
N LEU A 158 -0.94 -2.83 6.24
CA LEU A 158 -2.01 -3.17 5.32
C LEU A 158 -1.84 -4.55 4.68
N TRP A 159 -0.64 -4.91 4.23
CA TRP A 159 -0.45 -6.25 3.67
C TRP A 159 -0.60 -7.34 4.73
N ASN A 160 -0.24 -7.07 6.00
CA ASN A 160 -0.52 -7.98 7.12
C ASN A 160 -2.03 -8.19 7.33
N LEU A 161 -2.84 -7.14 7.23
CA LEU A 161 -4.31 -7.24 7.30
C LEU A 161 -4.87 -8.07 6.13
N LEU A 162 -4.38 -7.83 4.91
CA LEU A 162 -4.78 -8.60 3.72
C LEU A 162 -4.35 -10.07 3.83
N ALA A 163 -3.14 -10.33 4.35
CA ALA A 163 -2.66 -11.68 4.62
C ALA A 163 -3.58 -12.42 5.61
N ARG A 164 -4.00 -11.74 6.68
CA ARG A 164 -4.95 -12.32 7.65
C ARG A 164 -6.31 -12.57 7.01
N LEU A 165 -6.82 -11.62 6.22
CA LEU A 165 -8.08 -11.77 5.50
C LEU A 165 -8.03 -12.98 4.55
N ASN A 166 -6.94 -13.11 3.79
CA ASN A 166 -6.71 -14.27 2.94
C ASN A 166 -6.70 -15.58 3.73
N GLY A 167 -6.04 -15.61 4.89
CA GLY A 167 -6.06 -16.76 5.80
C GLY A 167 -7.46 -17.11 6.30
N CYS A 168 -8.28 -16.11 6.64
CA CYS A 168 -9.69 -16.33 7.00
C CYS A 168 -10.48 -16.97 5.85
N LEU A 169 -10.30 -16.44 4.64
CA LEU A 169 -10.95 -17.01 3.45
C LEU A 169 -10.47 -18.43 3.21
N ALA A 170 -9.16 -18.67 3.10
CA ALA A 170 -8.60 -19.99 2.82
C ALA A 170 -9.02 -21.06 3.86
N GLY A 171 -9.11 -20.67 5.13
CA GLY A 171 -9.47 -21.58 6.24
C GLY A 171 -10.95 -21.61 6.61
N ASN A 172 -11.83 -20.88 5.90
CA ASN A 172 -13.25 -20.70 6.26
C ASN A 172 -13.44 -20.19 7.71
N PHE A 173 -12.54 -19.33 8.20
CA PHE A 173 -12.68 -18.70 9.51
C PHE A 173 -13.55 -17.45 9.44
N GLN A 174 -14.35 -17.20 10.46
CA GLN A 174 -15.15 -15.97 10.58
C GLN A 174 -14.24 -14.74 10.65
N ILE A 175 -14.40 -13.79 9.73
CA ILE A 175 -13.50 -12.63 9.61
C ILE A 175 -13.57 -11.79 10.90
N GLU A 176 -14.76 -11.46 11.40
CA GLU A 176 -14.97 -10.66 12.61
C GLU A 176 -14.22 -11.15 13.86
N LYS A 177 -13.98 -12.47 13.99
CA LYS A 177 -13.24 -13.05 15.13
C LYS A 177 -11.72 -12.91 15.00
N ASN A 178 -11.24 -12.52 13.83
CA ASN A 178 -9.83 -12.48 13.47
C ASN A 178 -9.27 -11.06 13.38
N PHE A 179 -10.11 -10.05 13.64
CA PHE A 179 -9.75 -8.65 13.64
C PHE A 179 -10.31 -7.95 14.88
N VAL A 180 -9.62 -6.90 15.31
CA VAL A 180 -10.07 -6.01 16.38
C VAL A 180 -10.54 -4.70 15.77
N VAL A 181 -11.79 -4.33 16.05
CA VAL A 181 -12.35 -3.02 15.70
C VAL A 181 -12.13 -2.07 16.87
N SER A 182 -11.38 -1.00 16.66
CA SER A 182 -11.18 0.02 17.69
C SER A 182 -12.46 0.85 17.89
N PRO A 183 -12.59 1.60 19.01
CA PRO A 183 -13.71 2.52 19.22
C PRO A 183 -13.86 3.58 18.12
N LYS A 184 -12.78 3.87 17.39
CA LYS A 184 -12.77 4.81 16.25
C LYS A 184 -13.11 4.13 14.91
N GLY A 185 -13.43 2.84 14.92
CA GLY A 185 -13.69 2.04 13.72
C GLY A 185 -12.42 1.63 12.95
N GLU A 186 -11.23 1.75 13.55
CA GLU A 186 -9.99 1.26 12.93
C GLU A 186 -9.88 -0.25 13.08
N ILE A 187 -9.49 -0.95 12.02
CA ILE A 187 -9.27 -2.40 12.04
C ILE A 187 -7.80 -2.70 12.31
N LYS A 188 -7.54 -3.58 13.28
CA LYS A 188 -6.19 -4.04 13.65
C LYS A 188 -6.15 -5.55 13.80
N LEU A 189 -4.95 -6.12 13.66
CA LEU A 189 -4.72 -7.50 14.05
C LEU A 189 -4.73 -7.63 15.59
N PRO A 190 -5.22 -8.76 16.14
CA PRO A 190 -5.11 -9.04 17.57
C PRO A 190 -3.64 -9.13 18.01
N LYS A 191 -3.31 -8.61 19.22
CA LYS A 191 -1.92 -8.41 19.69
C LYS A 191 -1.09 -9.70 19.83
N LYS A 192 -1.69 -10.89 19.88
CA LYS A 192 -1.02 -12.20 19.80
C LYS A 192 -2.01 -13.26 19.33
N MET A 193 -1.57 -14.16 18.45
CA MET A 193 -2.22 -15.44 18.16
C MET A 193 -1.15 -16.55 18.02
N TYR A 194 -0.13 -16.49 18.88
CA TYR A 194 0.84 -17.55 19.09
C TYR A 194 0.84 -17.88 20.57
N GLU A 195 -0.02 -18.85 20.92
CA GLU A 195 0.18 -19.87 21.96
C GLU A 195 -0.20 -21.21 21.32
#